data_AF-A0A3P7KDK1-F1
#
_entry.id   AF-A0A3P7KDK1-F1
#
_cell.length_a   1.000
_cell.length_b   1.000
_cell.length_c   1.000
_cell.angle_alpha   90.00
_cell.angle_beta   90.00
_cell.angle_gamma   90.00
#
_symmetry.space_group_name_H-M   'P 1'
#
loop_
_entity.id
_entity.type
_entity.pdbx_description
1 polymer ?
#
loop_
_entity_poly.entity_id
_entity_poly.type
_entity_poly.pdbx_seq_one_letter_code
_entity_poly.pdbx_strand_id
1 'polypeptide(L)'
;MENTCSWFRPESYREDVQTGAAIKDENEKRHLYRNLASAAESGWDFSIRWFADNANLASIETTNIIPVDLNAFICYNLHILGNLHNVVGNARKSATWISEYIKFRDQFQKVFWVDNEKGWFDFNLRTKQHNTAFYASIAAPLFTQCYEPLSTSKADDLYNKLEETGVFSFSGGLPMSMQKQSTQQWDFPNGWPPLNHMMIEGLRKCDDPRMQQKAYVLAEKWILANYKVFQADKAMWEKYDVVATKPRIGGGGEYEVQLTYYLFQPGFGWTNGVALDLLITYGDRLSTVSATTASQERSSSESNKCFTALLIITVISSFMYSHIL
;
A
#
# COMPACT_ATOMS: atom_id res chain seq x y z
N MET A 1 -24.28 -29.76 -22.47
CA MET A 1 -23.02 -29.08 -22.06
C MET A 1 -23.43 -28.07 -21.02
N GLU A 2 -23.40 -28.47 -19.74
CA GLU A 2 -23.62 -27.52 -18.65
C GLU A 2 -22.46 -26.54 -18.65
N ASN A 3 -22.77 -25.25 -18.64
CA ASN A 3 -21.79 -24.18 -18.44
C ASN A 3 -21.17 -24.33 -17.05
N THR A 4 -20.13 -25.15 -16.95
CA THR A 4 -19.20 -25.16 -15.82
C THR A 4 -18.35 -23.90 -15.93
N CYS A 5 -18.93 -22.74 -15.59
CA CYS A 5 -18.10 -21.62 -15.17
C CYS A 5 -17.27 -22.14 -13.99
N SER A 6 -15.95 -22.27 -14.18
CA SER A 6 -15.08 -22.70 -13.10
C SER A 6 -15.12 -21.63 -12.02
N TRP A 7 -15.73 -21.95 -10.88
CA TRP A 7 -15.83 -21.03 -9.75
C TRP A 7 -14.47 -20.75 -9.09
N PHE A 8 -13.47 -21.58 -9.37
CA PHE A 8 -12.09 -21.47 -8.92
C PHE A 8 -11.26 -20.59 -9.84
N ARG A 9 -10.22 -19.98 -9.27
CA ARG A 9 -9.20 -19.23 -10.01
C ARG A 9 -8.41 -20.17 -10.92
N PRO A 10 -8.43 -19.99 -12.25
CA PRO A 10 -7.69 -20.89 -13.16
C PRO A 10 -6.19 -20.91 -12.89
N GLU A 11 -5.62 -19.79 -12.47
CA GLU A 11 -4.19 -19.61 -12.16
C GLU A 11 -3.76 -20.27 -10.84
N SER A 12 -4.70 -20.47 -9.90
CA SER A 12 -4.50 -21.03 -8.55
C SER A 12 -5.42 -22.24 -8.31
N TYR A 13 -5.69 -23.03 -9.36
CA TYR A 13 -6.70 -24.09 -9.32
C TYR A 13 -6.44 -25.11 -8.21
N ARG A 14 -5.19 -25.57 -8.09
CA ARG A 14 -4.80 -26.62 -7.14
C ARG A 14 -5.02 -26.15 -5.70
N GLU A 15 -4.62 -24.92 -5.42
CA GLU A 15 -4.62 -24.30 -4.11
C GLU A 15 -6.04 -23.95 -3.66
N ASP A 16 -6.88 -23.43 -4.56
CA ASP A 16 -8.30 -23.19 -4.30
C ASP A 16 -9.01 -24.50 -3.95
N VAL A 17 -8.81 -25.55 -4.76
CA VAL A 17 -9.41 -26.88 -4.52
C VAL A 17 -8.94 -27.49 -3.21
N GLN A 18 -7.65 -27.35 -2.87
CA GLN A 18 -7.12 -27.83 -1.59
C GLN A 18 -7.71 -27.07 -0.40
N THR A 19 -7.89 -25.76 -0.51
CA THR A 19 -8.51 -24.92 0.53
C THR A 19 -9.96 -25.34 0.79
N GLY A 20 -10.70 -25.69 -0.26
CA GLY A 20 -12.08 -26.16 -0.17
C GLY A 20 -12.26 -27.66 0.11
N ALA A 21 -11.18 -28.43 0.24
CA ALA A 21 -11.25 -29.90 0.26
C ALA A 21 -12.04 -30.48 1.45
N ALA A 22 -12.03 -29.78 2.59
CA ALA A 22 -12.75 -30.20 3.79
C ALA A 22 -14.26 -29.86 3.75
N ILE A 23 -14.67 -28.94 2.88
CA ILE A 23 -16.07 -28.53 2.73
C ILE A 23 -16.80 -29.59 1.92
N LYS A 24 -17.96 -30.07 2.39
CA LYS A 24 -18.75 -31.09 1.68
C LYS A 24 -19.88 -30.48 0.86
N ASP A 25 -20.45 -29.38 1.34
CA ASP A 25 -21.54 -28.70 0.66
C ASP A 25 -21.04 -27.89 -0.54
N GLU A 26 -21.64 -28.11 -1.70
CA GLU A 26 -21.24 -27.46 -2.95
C GLU A 26 -21.60 -25.97 -3.00
N ASN A 27 -22.61 -25.50 -2.24
CA ASN A 27 -22.87 -24.07 -2.12
C ASN A 27 -21.83 -23.39 -1.25
N GLU A 28 -21.46 -23.98 -0.12
CA GLU A 28 -20.39 -23.48 0.74
C GLU A 28 -19.05 -23.41 0.00
N LYS A 29 -18.72 -24.43 -0.82
CA LYS A 29 -17.54 -24.36 -1.71
C LYS A 29 -17.62 -23.22 -2.71
N ARG A 30 -18.78 -23.03 -3.36
CA ARG A 30 -18.98 -21.90 -4.28
C ARG A 30 -18.82 -20.55 -3.59
N HIS A 31 -19.30 -20.42 -2.36
CA HIS A 31 -19.11 -19.23 -1.55
C HIS A 31 -17.64 -18.99 -1.22
N LEU A 32 -16.91 -20.04 -0.82
CA LEU A 32 -15.46 -19.98 -0.59
C LEU A 32 -14.73 -19.48 -1.84
N TYR A 33 -14.93 -20.11 -3.00
CA TYR A 33 -14.22 -19.73 -4.22
C TYR A 33 -14.55 -18.31 -4.68
N ARG A 34 -15.80 -17.87 -4.51
CA ARG A 34 -16.16 -16.47 -4.74
C ARG A 34 -15.38 -15.52 -3.83
N ASN A 35 -15.23 -15.84 -2.54
CA ASN A 35 -14.46 -15.01 -1.62
C ASN A 35 -12.95 -15.00 -1.93
N LEU A 36 -12.39 -16.13 -2.38
CA LEU A 36 -11.00 -16.22 -2.83
C LEU A 36 -10.77 -15.33 -4.06
N ALA A 37 -11.63 -15.44 -5.08
CA ALA A 37 -11.57 -14.61 -6.27
C ALA A 37 -11.76 -13.11 -5.95
N SER A 38 -12.69 -12.76 -5.05
CA SER A 38 -12.86 -11.37 -4.60
C SER A 38 -11.68 -10.84 -3.78
N ALA A 39 -10.96 -11.69 -3.06
CA ALA A 39 -9.73 -11.25 -2.39
C ALA A 39 -8.61 -10.96 -3.40
N ALA A 40 -8.50 -11.76 -4.46
CA ALA A 40 -7.61 -11.44 -5.58
C ALA A 40 -8.02 -10.13 -6.29
N GLU A 41 -9.32 -9.90 -6.52
CA GLU A 41 -9.84 -8.64 -7.07
C GLU A 41 -9.51 -7.42 -6.17
N SER A 42 -9.49 -7.60 -4.85
CA SER A 42 -9.11 -6.54 -3.91
C SER A 42 -7.62 -6.15 -4.01
N GLY A 43 -6.79 -7.01 -4.61
CA GLY A 43 -5.33 -6.89 -4.61
C GLY A 43 -4.66 -7.32 -3.31
N TRP A 44 -5.40 -7.88 -2.34
CA TRP A 44 -4.88 -8.36 -1.05
C TRP A 44 -5.09 -9.88 -0.89
N ASP A 45 -4.59 -10.67 -1.82
CA ASP A 45 -4.61 -12.14 -1.82
C ASP A 45 -3.34 -12.71 -1.17
N PHE A 46 -3.34 -13.24 0.04
CA PHE A 46 -4.37 -13.10 1.04
C PHE A 46 -3.85 -12.28 2.22
N SER A 47 -4.80 -11.91 3.08
CA SER A 47 -4.58 -11.28 4.38
C SER A 47 -5.65 -11.78 5.33
N ILE A 48 -5.30 -11.92 6.60
CA ILE A 48 -6.28 -12.22 7.65
C ILE A 48 -7.32 -11.11 7.82
N ARG A 49 -7.12 -9.93 7.20
CA ARG A 49 -8.13 -8.87 6.99
C ARG A 49 -9.46 -9.42 6.51
N TRP A 50 -9.43 -10.47 5.69
CA TRP A 50 -10.61 -11.07 5.05
C TRP A 50 -11.15 -12.31 5.79
N PHE A 51 -10.47 -12.80 6.83
CA PHE A 51 -10.76 -14.10 7.45
C PHE A 51 -11.69 -13.92 8.63
N ALA A 52 -12.82 -14.64 8.65
CA ALA A 52 -13.80 -14.53 9.74
C ALA A 52 -13.23 -14.90 11.12
N ASP A 53 -12.21 -15.77 11.16
CA ASP A 53 -11.54 -16.22 12.39
C ASP A 53 -10.13 -15.63 12.58
N ASN A 54 -9.70 -14.73 11.70
CA ASN A 54 -8.35 -14.14 11.70
C ASN A 54 -7.20 -15.16 11.63
N ALA A 55 -7.44 -16.39 11.13
CA ALA A 55 -6.44 -17.46 11.14
C ALA A 55 -6.47 -18.33 9.87
N ASN A 56 -7.62 -18.86 9.48
CA ASN A 56 -7.72 -19.88 8.45
C ASN A 56 -8.22 -19.29 7.13
N LEU A 57 -7.52 -19.56 6.03
CA LEU A 57 -7.93 -19.12 4.68
C LEU A 57 -9.33 -19.65 4.29
N ALA A 58 -9.71 -20.84 4.77
CA ALA A 58 -11.04 -21.40 4.53
C ALA A 58 -12.19 -20.59 5.18
N SER A 59 -11.89 -19.71 6.16
CA SER A 59 -12.87 -18.83 6.80
C SER A 59 -13.06 -17.49 6.06
N ILE A 60 -12.44 -17.33 4.89
CA ILE A 60 -12.45 -16.08 4.12
C ILE A 60 -13.88 -15.65 3.75
N GLU A 61 -14.19 -14.39 4.04
CA GLU A 61 -15.50 -13.79 3.81
C GLU A 61 -15.43 -12.42 3.12
N THR A 62 -14.50 -12.25 2.18
CA THR A 62 -14.23 -10.99 1.46
C THR A 62 -15.50 -10.28 0.98
N THR A 63 -16.47 -11.02 0.42
CA THR A 63 -17.72 -10.44 -0.11
C THR A 63 -18.68 -9.90 0.95
N ASN A 64 -18.47 -10.21 2.24
CA ASN A 64 -19.19 -9.62 3.36
C ASN A 64 -18.53 -8.34 3.89
N ILE A 65 -17.32 -8.02 3.46
CA ILE A 65 -16.56 -6.89 3.99
C ILE A 65 -16.67 -5.74 3.00
N ILE A 66 -17.07 -4.56 3.49
CA ILE A 66 -17.02 -3.32 2.74
C ILE A 66 -15.63 -2.72 2.94
N PRO A 67 -14.76 -2.71 1.91
CA PRO A 67 -13.38 -2.26 2.07
C PRO A 67 -13.26 -0.75 2.05
N VAL A 68 -12.53 -0.20 3.02
CA VAL A 68 -12.29 1.25 3.16
C VAL A 68 -11.50 1.83 1.98
N ASP A 69 -10.51 1.08 1.50
CA ASP A 69 -9.63 1.44 0.38
C ASP A 69 -10.39 1.50 -0.96
N LEU A 70 -11.19 0.49 -1.29
CA LEU A 70 -12.02 0.51 -2.49
C LEU A 70 -12.93 1.74 -2.52
N ASN A 71 -13.61 2.03 -1.40
CA ASN A 71 -14.53 3.16 -1.32
C ASN A 71 -13.79 4.51 -1.33
N ALA A 72 -12.57 4.57 -0.78
CA ALA A 72 -11.72 5.75 -0.91
C ALA A 72 -11.29 5.99 -2.36
N PHE A 73 -10.99 4.96 -3.14
CA PHE A 73 -10.69 5.09 -4.57
C PHE A 73 -11.91 5.51 -5.39
N ILE A 74 -13.10 4.98 -5.09
CA ILE A 74 -14.36 5.42 -5.73
C ILE A 74 -14.59 6.91 -5.47
N CYS A 75 -14.43 7.35 -4.22
CA CYS A 75 -14.51 8.76 -3.85
C CYS A 75 -13.55 9.63 -4.66
N TYR A 76 -12.30 9.18 -4.83
CA TYR A 76 -11.31 9.88 -5.63
C TYR A 76 -11.69 9.95 -7.12
N ASN A 77 -12.19 8.85 -7.66
CA ASN A 77 -12.63 8.76 -9.06
C ASN A 77 -13.79 9.73 -9.35
N LEU A 78 -14.74 9.89 -8.43
CA LEU A 78 -15.83 10.88 -8.57
C LEU A 78 -15.27 12.30 -8.67
N HIS A 79 -14.25 12.62 -7.85
CA HIS A 79 -13.59 13.92 -7.90
C HIS A 79 -12.83 14.13 -9.21
N ILE A 80 -12.07 13.12 -9.67
CA ILE A 80 -11.36 13.15 -10.96
C ILE A 80 -12.33 13.35 -12.13
N LEU A 81 -13.46 12.65 -12.15
CA LEU A 81 -14.47 12.80 -13.20
C LEU A 81 -15.02 14.23 -13.27
N GLY A 82 -15.29 14.85 -12.12
CA GLY A 82 -15.68 16.26 -12.05
C GLY A 82 -14.62 17.18 -12.65
N ASN A 83 -13.36 17.01 -12.25
CA ASN A 83 -12.24 17.82 -12.72
C ASN A 83 -11.99 17.65 -14.23
N LEU A 84 -11.99 16.42 -14.75
CA LEU A 84 -11.80 16.15 -16.18
C LEU A 84 -12.92 16.76 -17.02
N HIS A 85 -14.18 16.68 -16.55
CA HIS A 85 -15.30 17.33 -17.23
C HIS A 85 -15.17 18.85 -17.25
N ASN A 86 -14.62 19.44 -16.18
CA ASN A 86 -14.34 20.88 -16.14
C ASN A 86 -13.28 21.28 -17.16
N VAL A 87 -12.17 20.52 -17.25
CA VAL A 87 -11.06 20.78 -18.18
C VAL A 87 -11.52 20.77 -19.64
N VAL A 88 -12.43 19.86 -20.01
CA VAL A 88 -12.98 19.79 -21.38
C VAL A 88 -14.14 20.77 -21.63
N GLY A 89 -14.42 21.70 -20.70
CA GLY A 89 -15.46 22.72 -20.83
C GLY A 89 -16.90 22.25 -20.57
N ASN A 90 -17.10 21.04 -20.02
CA ASN A 90 -18.41 20.52 -19.68
C ASN A 90 -18.80 20.87 -18.23
N ALA A 91 -19.08 22.14 -17.99
CA ALA A 91 -19.43 22.66 -16.66
C ALA A 91 -20.63 21.94 -16.02
N ARG A 92 -21.64 21.54 -16.81
CA ARG A 92 -22.81 20.83 -16.30
C ARG A 92 -22.44 19.46 -15.73
N LYS A 93 -21.70 18.64 -16.48
CA LYS A 93 -21.28 17.32 -15.99
C LYS A 93 -20.29 17.44 -14.83
N SER A 94 -19.38 18.42 -14.89
CA SER A 94 -18.48 18.72 -13.78
C SER A 94 -19.26 18.94 -12.47
N ALA A 95 -20.24 19.85 -12.49
CA ALA A 95 -21.07 20.14 -11.32
C ALA A 95 -21.85 18.91 -10.82
N THR A 96 -22.35 18.06 -11.73
CA THR A 96 -23.01 16.79 -11.34
C THR A 96 -22.06 15.87 -10.59
N TRP A 97 -20.87 15.59 -11.12
CA TRP A 97 -19.92 14.68 -10.48
C TRP A 97 -19.35 15.25 -9.18
N ILE A 98 -19.10 16.55 -9.10
CA ILE A 98 -18.68 17.20 -7.85
C ILE A 98 -19.78 17.10 -6.78
N SER A 99 -21.06 17.25 -7.16
CA SER A 99 -22.17 17.05 -6.22
C SER A 99 -22.25 15.60 -5.71
N GLU A 100 -22.07 14.62 -6.59
CA GLU A 100 -22.04 13.21 -6.19
C GLU A 100 -20.82 12.88 -5.31
N TYR A 101 -19.65 13.45 -5.62
CA TYR A 101 -18.45 13.34 -4.78
C TYR A 101 -18.71 13.85 -3.36
N ILE A 102 -19.31 15.03 -3.20
CA ILE A 102 -19.61 15.60 -1.87
C ILE A 102 -20.56 14.68 -1.09
N LYS A 103 -21.65 14.22 -1.72
CA LYS A 103 -22.60 13.28 -1.09
C LYS A 103 -21.92 11.97 -0.68
N PHE A 104 -21.12 11.40 -1.58
CA PHE A 104 -20.41 10.15 -1.35
C PHE A 104 -19.42 10.29 -0.20
N ARG A 105 -18.65 11.38 -0.16
CA ARG A 105 -17.70 11.67 0.91
C ARG A 105 -18.41 11.76 2.27
N ASP A 106 -19.56 12.42 2.35
CA ASP A 106 -20.32 12.50 3.61
C ASP A 106 -20.82 11.12 4.07
N GLN A 107 -21.25 10.27 3.14
CA GLN A 107 -21.65 8.89 3.44
C GLN A 107 -20.45 8.02 3.84
N PHE A 108 -19.34 8.15 3.12
CA PHE A 108 -18.07 7.48 3.41
C PHE A 108 -17.64 7.76 4.86
N GLN A 109 -17.68 9.02 5.28
CA GLN A 109 -17.32 9.39 6.65
C GLN A 109 -18.27 8.77 7.68
N LYS A 110 -19.56 8.61 7.40
CA LYS A 110 -20.51 7.96 8.32
C LYS A 110 -20.31 6.45 8.44
N VAL A 111 -19.85 5.81 7.36
CA VAL A 111 -19.69 4.35 7.31
C VAL A 111 -18.34 3.92 7.86
N PHE A 112 -17.24 4.59 7.50
CA PHE A 112 -15.90 4.07 7.76
C PHE A 112 -15.20 4.71 8.96
N TRP A 113 -15.54 5.95 9.32
CA TRP A 113 -14.88 6.63 10.44
C TRP A 113 -15.39 6.10 11.79
N VAL A 114 -14.47 5.69 12.66
CA VAL A 114 -14.78 5.23 14.02
C VAL A 114 -14.19 6.21 15.03
N ASP A 115 -15.06 7.00 15.70
CA ASP A 115 -14.63 8.10 16.56
C ASP A 115 -13.77 7.68 17.76
N ASN A 116 -13.99 6.50 18.33
CA ASN A 116 -13.19 6.01 19.46
C ASN A 116 -11.80 5.51 19.02
N GLU A 117 -11.70 5.03 17.78
CA GLU A 117 -10.46 4.47 17.23
C GLU A 117 -9.69 5.45 16.36
N LYS A 118 -10.29 6.62 16.08
CA LYS A 118 -9.63 7.73 15.39
C LYS A 118 -9.10 7.36 14.01
N GLY A 119 -9.89 6.60 13.26
CA GLY A 119 -9.46 6.08 11.97
C GLY A 119 -10.62 5.61 11.08
N TRP A 120 -10.26 5.26 9.84
CA TRP A 120 -11.17 4.65 8.87
C TRP A 120 -10.94 3.15 8.79
N PHE A 121 -12.01 2.37 8.94
CA PHE A 121 -11.93 0.91 9.07
C PHE A 121 -12.98 0.22 8.21
N ASP A 122 -12.65 -0.97 7.73
CA ASP A 122 -13.58 -1.81 6.98
C ASP A 122 -14.83 -2.13 7.82
N PHE A 123 -15.97 -2.28 7.14
CA PHE A 123 -17.23 -2.62 7.79
C PHE A 123 -17.71 -3.99 7.34
N ASN A 124 -17.97 -4.90 8.27
CA ASN A 124 -18.46 -6.24 7.97
C ASN A 124 -20.00 -6.27 7.97
N LEU A 125 -20.60 -6.64 6.84
CA LEU A 125 -22.04 -6.71 6.62
C LEU A 125 -22.73 -7.82 7.41
N ARG A 126 -22.03 -8.91 7.73
CA ARG A 126 -22.57 -10.05 8.48
C ARG A 126 -22.59 -9.75 9.97
N THR A 127 -21.48 -9.28 10.53
CA THR A 127 -21.37 -8.97 11.96
C THR A 127 -21.92 -7.60 12.33
N LYS A 128 -22.08 -6.70 11.35
CA LYS A 128 -22.46 -5.29 11.54
C LYS A 128 -21.45 -4.52 12.40
N GLN A 129 -20.18 -4.88 12.31
CA GLN A 129 -19.10 -4.28 13.10
C GLN A 129 -17.92 -3.87 12.21
N HIS A 130 -17.17 -2.89 12.69
CA HIS A 130 -15.89 -2.49 12.11
C HIS A 130 -14.76 -3.43 12.52
N ASN A 131 -13.86 -3.72 11.59
CA ASN A 131 -12.58 -4.32 11.93
C ASN A 131 -11.59 -3.22 12.30
N THR A 132 -11.44 -2.96 13.60
CA THR A 132 -10.61 -1.85 14.11
C THR A 132 -9.13 -2.20 14.25
N ALA A 133 -8.72 -3.40 13.83
CA ALA A 133 -7.31 -3.75 13.74
C ALA A 133 -6.60 -2.88 12.70
N PHE A 134 -5.31 -2.58 12.94
CA PHE A 134 -4.52 -1.84 11.97
C PHE A 134 -4.25 -2.68 10.71
N TYR A 135 -4.68 -2.15 9.57
CA TYR A 135 -4.25 -2.52 8.23
C TYR A 135 -3.83 -1.25 7.49
N ALA A 136 -2.82 -1.35 6.64
CA ALA A 136 -2.31 -0.19 5.91
C ALA A 136 -3.32 0.42 4.92
N SER A 137 -4.46 -0.25 4.65
CA SER A 137 -5.59 0.30 3.89
C SER A 137 -6.14 1.61 4.50
N ILE A 138 -5.89 1.86 5.79
CA ILE A 138 -6.19 3.14 6.45
C ILE A 138 -5.47 4.35 5.83
N ALA A 139 -4.40 4.11 5.04
CA ALA A 139 -3.72 5.14 4.28
C ALA A 139 -4.55 5.66 3.09
N ALA A 140 -5.45 4.84 2.53
CA ALA A 140 -6.15 5.16 1.29
C ALA A 140 -7.04 6.41 1.41
N PRO A 141 -7.87 6.60 2.46
CA PRO A 141 -8.68 7.82 2.61
C PRO A 141 -7.84 9.08 2.79
N LEU A 142 -6.67 8.95 3.44
CA LEU A 142 -5.72 10.04 3.60
C LEU A 142 -5.09 10.42 2.25
N PHE A 143 -4.64 9.42 1.48
CA PHE A 143 -4.05 9.57 0.16
C PHE A 143 -5.00 10.21 -0.86
N THR A 144 -6.26 9.77 -0.87
CA THR A 144 -7.29 10.25 -1.80
C THR A 144 -7.95 11.54 -1.34
N GLN A 145 -7.63 12.01 -0.12
CA GLN A 145 -8.29 13.14 0.52
C GLN A 145 -9.83 13.01 0.54
N CYS A 146 -10.34 11.78 0.73
CA CYS A 146 -11.77 11.51 0.85
C CYS A 146 -12.32 11.86 2.24
N TYR A 147 -11.97 13.04 2.74
CA TYR A 147 -12.46 13.63 3.97
C TYR A 147 -12.63 15.13 3.75
N GLU A 148 -13.27 15.84 4.69
CA GLU A 148 -13.50 17.27 4.52
C GLU A 148 -12.16 18.03 4.46
N PRO A 149 -11.80 18.68 3.33
CA PRO A 149 -10.47 19.27 3.15
C PRO A 149 -10.18 20.39 4.15
N LEU A 150 -11.21 21.08 4.63
CA LEU A 150 -11.09 22.14 5.63
C LEU A 150 -11.03 21.61 7.07
N SER A 151 -11.24 20.31 7.27
CA SER A 151 -11.19 19.69 8.60
C SER A 151 -9.91 18.88 8.75
N THR A 152 -8.91 19.49 9.41
CA THR A 152 -7.64 18.81 9.72
C THR A 152 -7.75 17.83 10.89
N SER A 153 -8.84 17.89 11.68
CA SER A 153 -8.98 17.12 12.92
C SER A 153 -8.92 15.61 12.70
N LYS A 154 -9.52 15.09 11.63
CA LYS A 154 -9.50 13.64 11.34
C LYS A 154 -8.12 13.14 10.93
N ALA A 155 -7.40 13.93 10.13
CA ALA A 155 -6.03 13.59 9.75
C ALA A 155 -5.09 13.64 10.97
N ASP A 156 -5.27 14.63 11.85
CA ASP A 156 -4.51 14.76 13.11
C ASP A 156 -4.82 13.62 14.09
N ASP A 157 -6.09 13.33 14.32
CA ASP A 157 -6.57 12.22 15.13
C ASP A 157 -5.96 10.88 14.65
N LEU A 158 -5.99 10.63 13.33
CA LEU A 158 -5.38 9.43 12.75
C LEU A 158 -3.86 9.42 12.94
N TYR A 159 -3.18 10.52 12.65
CA TYR A 159 -1.74 10.62 12.80
C TYR A 159 -1.29 10.32 14.23
N ASN A 160 -1.94 10.93 15.22
CA ASN A 160 -1.63 10.71 16.64
C ASN A 160 -1.86 9.24 17.02
N LYS A 161 -2.96 8.64 16.59
CA LYS A 161 -3.24 7.21 16.82
C LYS A 161 -2.17 6.29 16.19
N LEU A 162 -1.71 6.60 14.97
CA LEU A 162 -0.67 5.82 14.29
C LEU A 162 0.71 5.96 14.94
N GLU A 163 1.04 7.15 15.47
CA GLU A 163 2.23 7.35 16.29
C GLU A 163 2.15 6.56 17.61
N GLU A 164 1.02 6.64 18.33
CA GLU A 164 0.79 5.92 19.60
C GLU A 164 0.89 4.40 19.44
N THR A 165 0.34 3.87 18.35
CA THR A 165 0.40 2.43 18.04
C THR A 165 1.79 1.97 17.59
N GLY A 166 2.71 2.90 17.34
CA GLY A 166 4.09 2.61 16.94
C GLY A 166 4.21 2.12 15.50
N VAL A 167 3.18 2.30 14.65
CA VAL A 167 3.18 1.85 13.25
C VAL A 167 4.32 2.46 12.44
N PHE A 168 4.74 3.68 12.78
CA PHE A 168 5.84 4.37 12.09
C PHE A 168 7.25 4.00 12.59
N SER A 169 7.35 3.14 13.61
CA SER A 169 8.61 2.84 14.30
C SER A 169 9.52 1.87 13.53
N PHE A 170 8.98 1.08 12.62
CA PHE A 170 9.73 0.05 11.90
C PHE A 170 10.82 0.62 10.97
N SER A 171 11.83 -0.19 10.68
CA SER A 171 13.06 0.22 10.00
C SER A 171 12.88 0.42 8.49
N GLY A 172 12.05 -0.40 7.86
CA GLY A 172 11.89 -0.44 6.41
C GLY A 172 10.64 0.23 5.86
N GLY A 173 9.80 0.82 6.71
CA GLY A 173 8.50 1.41 6.33
C GLY A 173 7.35 0.88 7.18
N LEU A 174 6.13 0.96 6.66
CA LEU A 174 4.92 0.45 7.31
C LEU A 174 4.68 -1.03 6.95
N PRO A 175 4.28 -1.87 7.93
CA PRO A 175 3.80 -3.21 7.64
C PRO A 175 2.35 -3.16 7.15
N MET A 176 1.90 -4.20 6.45
CA MET A 176 0.53 -4.28 5.94
C MET A 176 -0.52 -4.46 7.04
N SER A 177 -0.13 -5.08 8.14
CA SER A 177 -0.91 -5.19 9.37
C SER A 177 0.00 -5.24 10.59
N MET A 178 -0.58 -5.16 11.79
CA MET A 178 0.15 -5.36 13.06
C MET A 178 -0.06 -6.77 13.64
N GLN A 179 -0.59 -7.70 12.83
CA GLN A 179 -1.06 -9.01 13.26
C GLN A 179 0.04 -10.07 13.06
N LYS A 180 0.83 -10.31 14.11
CA LYS A 180 2.04 -11.14 14.07
C LYS A 180 1.79 -12.64 13.87
N GLN A 181 0.55 -13.09 14.09
CA GLN A 181 0.15 -14.49 13.95
C GLN A 181 -0.13 -14.90 12.49
N SER A 182 -0.26 -13.93 11.59
CA SER A 182 -0.54 -14.23 10.18
C SER A 182 0.70 -14.78 9.48
N THR A 183 0.46 -15.72 8.56
CA THR A 183 1.46 -16.24 7.61
C THR A 183 1.19 -15.76 6.18
N GLN A 184 0.21 -14.86 6.01
CA GLN A 184 -0.24 -14.38 4.72
C GLN A 184 0.64 -13.22 4.21
N GLN A 185 0.71 -13.05 2.88
CA GLN A 185 1.66 -12.09 2.29
C GLN A 185 1.27 -10.62 2.48
N TRP A 186 -0.02 -10.33 2.60
CA TRP A 186 -0.53 -8.98 2.86
C TRP A 186 -0.73 -8.69 4.36
N ASP A 187 0.14 -9.26 5.20
CA ASP A 187 0.17 -9.05 6.65
C ASP A 187 1.59 -8.79 7.17
N PHE A 188 1.69 -8.55 8.49
CA PHE A 188 2.96 -8.47 9.20
C PHE A 188 3.88 -9.68 8.91
N PRO A 189 5.19 -9.50 8.68
CA PRO A 189 5.98 -8.27 8.76
C PRO A 189 6.16 -7.55 7.41
N ASN A 190 5.41 -7.94 6.38
CA ASN A 190 5.63 -7.43 5.03
C ASN A 190 5.15 -5.99 4.92
N GLY A 191 5.92 -5.17 4.22
CA GLY A 191 5.49 -3.88 3.69
C GLY A 191 5.48 -3.93 2.17
N TRP A 192 4.42 -3.39 1.58
CA TRP A 192 4.26 -3.32 0.13
C TRP A 192 4.43 -1.88 -0.35
N PRO A 193 5.12 -1.67 -1.49
CA PRO A 193 5.38 -0.33 -2.03
C PRO A 193 4.12 0.54 -2.21
N PRO A 194 3.00 0.05 -2.79
CA PRO A 194 1.84 0.90 -3.05
C PRO A 194 1.24 1.52 -1.77
N LEU A 195 1.14 0.75 -0.69
CA LEU A 195 0.51 1.20 0.56
C LEU A 195 1.46 2.03 1.42
N ASN A 196 2.77 1.75 1.36
CA ASN A 196 3.78 2.65 1.91
C ASN A 196 3.75 4.02 1.20
N HIS A 197 3.69 4.00 -0.13
CA HIS A 197 3.58 5.22 -0.94
C HIS A 197 2.30 6.01 -0.63
N MET A 198 1.14 5.35 -0.59
CA MET A 198 -0.12 6.01 -0.23
C MET A 198 -0.06 6.66 1.15
N MET A 199 0.57 6.03 2.14
CA MET A 199 0.75 6.64 3.46
C MET A 199 1.66 7.87 3.40
N ILE A 200 2.82 7.75 2.74
CA ILE A 200 3.77 8.86 2.57
C ILE A 200 3.10 10.04 1.86
N GLU A 201 2.43 9.79 0.75
CA GLU A 201 1.75 10.81 -0.04
C GLU A 201 0.54 11.39 0.68
N GLY A 202 -0.22 10.56 1.41
CA GLY A 202 -1.32 11.03 2.25
C GLY A 202 -0.83 12.04 3.29
N LEU A 203 0.21 11.68 4.05
CA LEU A 203 0.82 12.56 5.06
C LEU A 203 1.45 13.82 4.43
N ARG A 204 2.07 13.70 3.26
CA ARG A 204 2.66 14.84 2.53
C ARG A 204 1.62 15.85 2.07
N LYS A 205 0.45 15.36 1.64
CA LYS A 205 -0.67 16.19 1.18
C LYS A 205 -1.47 16.82 2.33
N CYS A 206 -1.21 16.43 3.57
CA CYS A 206 -1.78 17.10 4.74
C CYS A 206 -1.10 18.46 4.96
N ASP A 207 -1.90 19.46 5.31
CA ASP A 207 -1.41 20.80 5.69
C ASP A 207 -0.95 20.82 7.17
N ASP A 208 -0.10 19.86 7.55
CA ASP A 208 0.50 19.76 8.88
C ASP A 208 2.01 19.47 8.77
N PRO A 209 2.89 20.38 9.26
CA PRO A 209 4.35 20.20 9.19
C PRO A 209 4.86 18.92 9.87
N ARG A 210 4.20 18.42 10.92
CA ARG A 210 4.57 17.17 11.60
C ARG A 210 4.35 15.97 10.68
N MET A 211 3.21 15.94 9.99
CA MET A 211 2.88 14.89 9.04
C MET A 211 3.78 14.94 7.81
N GLN A 212 4.05 16.13 7.26
CA GLN A 212 4.98 16.30 6.14
C GLN A 212 6.41 15.87 6.50
N GLN A 213 6.86 16.15 7.73
CA GLN A 213 8.14 15.66 8.21
C GLN A 213 8.14 14.13 8.39
N LYS A 214 7.03 13.56 8.89
CA LYS A 214 6.87 12.10 9.00
C LYS A 214 6.90 11.43 7.62
N ALA A 215 6.25 12.03 6.62
CA ALA A 215 6.26 11.56 5.24
C ALA A 215 7.69 11.45 4.70
N TYR A 216 8.52 12.47 4.92
CA TYR A 216 9.95 12.42 4.56
C TYR A 216 10.69 11.28 5.28
N VAL A 217 10.51 11.15 6.60
CA VAL A 217 11.18 10.08 7.38
C VAL A 217 10.79 8.69 6.88
N LEU A 218 9.52 8.48 6.53
CA LEU A 218 9.04 7.22 5.97
C LEU A 218 9.59 6.97 4.57
N ALA A 219 9.65 8.00 3.72
CA ALA A 219 10.25 7.91 2.39
C ALA A 219 11.74 7.55 2.46
N GLU A 220 12.49 8.19 3.36
CA GLU A 220 13.91 7.89 3.60
C GLU A 220 14.10 6.44 4.05
N LYS A 221 13.32 5.97 5.03
CA LYS A 221 13.34 4.57 5.48
C LYS A 221 13.08 3.59 4.33
N TRP A 222 12.02 3.83 3.56
CA TRP A 222 11.61 2.95 2.46
C TRP A 222 12.68 2.88 1.36
N ILE A 223 13.17 4.03 0.89
CA ILE A 223 14.22 4.11 -0.14
C ILE A 223 15.51 3.45 0.34
N LEU A 224 15.96 3.75 1.56
CA LEU A 224 17.20 3.17 2.08
C LEU A 224 17.10 1.65 2.26
N ALA A 225 15.93 1.14 2.66
CA ALA A 225 15.70 -0.30 2.76
C ALA A 225 15.75 -0.97 1.38
N ASN A 226 15.03 -0.41 0.39
CA ASN A 226 15.05 -0.89 -0.99
C ASN A 226 16.47 -0.84 -1.59
N TYR A 227 17.18 0.28 -1.39
CA TYR A 227 18.54 0.46 -1.88
C TYR A 227 19.53 -0.55 -1.28
N LYS A 228 19.42 -0.85 0.02
CA LYS A 228 20.28 -1.86 0.67
C LYS A 228 20.06 -3.26 0.10
N VAL A 229 18.81 -3.65 -0.14
CA VAL A 229 18.49 -4.93 -0.77
C VAL A 229 18.96 -4.95 -2.22
N PHE A 230 18.72 -3.88 -2.98
CA PHE A 230 19.22 -3.73 -4.34
C PHE A 230 20.75 -3.83 -4.43
N GLN A 231 21.48 -3.27 -3.46
CA GLN A 231 22.94 -3.37 -3.44
C GLN A 231 23.43 -4.81 -3.28
N ALA A 232 22.71 -5.63 -2.51
CA ALA A 232 23.04 -7.04 -2.30
C ALA A 232 22.60 -7.92 -3.50
N ASP A 233 21.34 -7.78 -3.91
CA ASP A 233 20.69 -8.71 -4.84
C ASP A 233 20.77 -8.25 -6.31
N LYS A 234 21.10 -6.97 -6.54
CA LYS A 234 21.05 -6.29 -7.85
C LYS A 234 19.66 -6.32 -8.50
N ALA A 235 18.61 -6.47 -7.68
CA ALA A 235 17.22 -6.55 -8.10
C ALA A 235 16.30 -5.80 -7.13
N MET A 236 15.14 -5.36 -7.63
CA MET A 236 14.07 -4.77 -6.82
C MET A 236 12.93 -5.76 -6.70
N TRP A 237 12.46 -6.00 -5.48
CA TRP A 237 11.49 -7.05 -5.19
C TRP A 237 10.07 -6.55 -5.00
N GLU A 238 9.12 -7.48 -5.07
CA GLU A 238 7.68 -7.26 -4.91
C GLU A 238 7.33 -6.60 -3.56
N LYS A 239 7.92 -7.11 -2.47
CA LYS A 239 7.62 -6.78 -1.08
C LYS A 239 8.84 -6.94 -0.18
N TYR A 240 8.84 -6.26 0.96
CA TYR A 240 9.99 -6.19 1.87
C TYR A 240 9.57 -6.51 3.31
N ASP A 241 10.45 -7.14 4.09
CA ASP A 241 10.29 -7.22 5.53
C ASP A 241 10.68 -5.86 6.13
N VAL A 242 9.69 -5.10 6.59
CA VAL A 242 9.91 -3.74 7.11
C VAL A 242 10.35 -3.71 8.56
N VAL A 243 10.33 -4.86 9.24
CA VAL A 243 10.60 -4.99 10.68
C VAL A 243 12.05 -5.41 10.92
N ALA A 244 12.64 -6.14 9.97
CA ALA A 244 13.99 -6.63 10.08
C ALA A 244 15.01 -5.50 10.30
N THR A 245 15.91 -5.71 11.25
CA THR A 245 17.02 -4.77 11.53
C THR A 245 17.98 -4.65 10.34
N LYS A 246 18.12 -5.73 9.56
CA LYS A 246 18.78 -5.74 8.26
C LYS A 246 17.70 -5.85 7.18
N PRO A 247 17.61 -4.89 6.24
CA PRO A 247 16.64 -4.96 5.15
C PRO A 247 16.77 -6.27 4.37
N ARG A 248 15.62 -6.89 4.11
CA ARG A 248 15.51 -8.16 3.37
C ARG A 248 14.15 -8.22 2.68
N ILE A 249 14.01 -9.17 1.75
CA ILE A 249 12.74 -9.45 1.07
C ILE A 249 11.67 -9.94 2.06
N GLY A 250 10.41 -9.61 1.78
CA GLY A 250 9.26 -10.16 2.49
C GLY A 250 8.95 -11.59 2.03
N GLY A 251 7.95 -12.24 2.62
CA GLY A 251 7.58 -13.63 2.29
C GLY A 251 6.11 -13.95 2.59
N GLY A 252 5.77 -15.25 2.64
CA GLY A 252 4.39 -15.71 2.91
C GLY A 252 3.47 -15.65 1.70
N GLY A 253 2.24 -16.14 1.88
CA GLY A 253 1.27 -16.32 0.80
C GLY A 253 1.40 -17.65 0.05
N GLU A 254 0.68 -17.74 -1.08
CA GLU A 254 0.56 -18.97 -1.89
C GLU A 254 1.82 -19.23 -2.76
N TYR A 255 2.56 -18.16 -3.07
CA TYR A 255 3.70 -18.21 -3.98
C TYR A 255 4.98 -17.68 -3.31
N GLU A 256 6.11 -18.27 -3.67
CA GLU A 256 7.42 -17.68 -3.41
C GLU A 256 7.51 -16.29 -4.06
N VAL A 257 8.28 -15.37 -3.45
CA VAL A 257 8.56 -14.06 -4.06
C VAL A 257 9.06 -14.27 -5.48
N GLN A 258 8.38 -13.65 -6.47
CA GLN A 258 8.58 -13.95 -7.89
C GLN A 258 10.05 -13.82 -8.33
N LEU A 259 10.74 -14.97 -8.33
CA LEU A 259 12.07 -15.16 -8.90
C LEU A 259 11.92 -15.36 -10.40
N THR A 260 12.26 -14.34 -11.19
CA THR A 260 12.40 -14.52 -12.64
C THR A 260 13.72 -15.26 -12.90
N TYR A 261 13.66 -16.42 -13.55
CA TYR A 261 14.82 -17.25 -13.88
C TYR A 261 15.84 -16.50 -14.75
N TYR A 262 17.08 -16.41 -14.24
CA TYR A 262 18.43 -16.30 -14.86
C TYR A 262 18.72 -15.51 -16.16
N LEU A 263 17.75 -14.97 -16.90
CA LEU A 263 18.01 -14.25 -18.16
C LEU A 263 17.40 -12.84 -18.22
N PHE A 264 16.64 -12.43 -17.20
CA PHE A 264 16.12 -11.06 -17.06
C PHE A 264 16.59 -10.49 -15.72
N GLN A 265 17.10 -9.25 -15.73
CA GLN A 265 17.33 -8.48 -14.50
C GLN A 265 15.98 -8.38 -13.76
N PRO A 266 15.81 -8.99 -12.58
CA PRO A 266 14.54 -8.98 -11.89
C PRO A 266 14.23 -7.58 -11.37
N GLY A 267 12.97 -7.17 -11.51
CA GLY A 267 12.46 -5.91 -10.98
C GLY A 267 10.95 -6.00 -10.83
N PHE A 268 10.38 -5.21 -9.92
CA PHE A 268 8.93 -5.16 -9.75
C PHE A 268 8.40 -3.76 -10.05
N GLY A 269 7.44 -3.67 -10.96
CA GLY A 269 6.99 -2.40 -11.56
C GLY A 269 6.58 -1.35 -10.54
N TRP A 270 5.74 -1.70 -9.56
CA TRP A 270 5.34 -0.75 -8.52
C TRP A 270 6.49 -0.33 -7.61
N THR A 271 7.52 -1.16 -7.43
CA THR A 271 8.59 -0.90 -6.47
C THR A 271 9.51 0.13 -7.09
N ASN A 272 9.81 -0.08 -8.37
CA ASN A 272 10.55 0.87 -9.20
C ASN A 272 9.80 2.19 -9.30
N GLY A 273 8.49 2.16 -9.58
CA GLY A 273 7.67 3.37 -9.68
C GLY A 273 7.64 4.19 -8.40
N VAL A 274 7.39 3.55 -7.25
CA VAL A 274 7.38 4.20 -5.93
C VAL A 274 8.77 4.75 -5.59
N ALA A 275 9.84 3.99 -5.81
CA ALA A 275 11.19 4.46 -5.53
C ALA A 275 11.54 5.69 -6.37
N LEU A 276 11.20 5.71 -7.66
CA LEU A 276 11.44 6.84 -8.54
C LEU A 276 10.65 8.08 -8.11
N ASP A 277 9.37 7.93 -7.81
CA ASP A 277 8.51 9.04 -7.37
C ASP A 277 9.02 9.68 -6.07
N LEU A 278 9.41 8.85 -5.10
CA LEU A 278 9.97 9.33 -3.83
C LEU A 278 11.36 9.95 -3.99
N LEU A 279 12.21 9.43 -4.88
CA LEU A 279 13.51 10.02 -5.21
C LEU A 279 13.36 11.38 -5.90
N ILE A 280 12.37 11.55 -6.78
CA ILE A 280 12.05 12.84 -7.40
C ILE A 280 11.54 13.83 -6.34
N THR A 281 10.69 13.35 -5.43
CA THR A 281 10.03 14.19 -4.42
C THR A 281 10.97 14.63 -3.29
N TYR A 282 11.90 13.78 -2.87
CA TYR A 282 12.75 14.01 -1.68
C TYR A 282 14.27 13.93 -1.95
N GLY A 283 14.70 13.73 -3.20
CA GLY A 283 16.11 13.46 -3.53
C GLY A 283 17.09 14.57 -3.15
N ASP A 284 16.63 15.80 -3.02
CA ASP A 284 17.41 16.94 -2.53
C ASP A 284 17.71 16.87 -1.02
N ARG A 285 16.89 16.14 -0.26
CA ARG A 285 16.99 15.97 1.19
C ARG A 285 17.62 14.64 1.59
N LEU A 286 17.52 13.62 0.75
CA LEU A 286 18.05 12.29 1.04
C LEU A 286 19.58 12.29 1.13
N SER A 287 20.11 11.58 2.11
CA SER A 287 21.55 11.36 2.26
C SER A 287 21.87 9.87 2.36
N THR A 288 22.78 9.40 1.51
CA THR A 288 23.39 8.08 1.71
C THR A 288 24.53 8.24 2.69
N VAL A 289 24.42 7.64 3.88
CA VAL A 289 25.58 7.54 4.78
C VAL A 289 26.60 6.64 4.08
N SER A 290 27.56 7.27 3.39
CA SER A 290 28.72 6.57 2.87
C SER A 290 29.52 6.07 4.07
N ALA A 291 29.76 4.77 4.11
CA ALA A 291 30.75 4.19 5.00
C ALA A 291 32.13 4.69 4.57
N THR A 292 32.53 5.86 5.09
CA THR A 292 33.91 6.34 5.03
C THR A 292 34.20 7.04 6.34
N THR A 293 34.87 6.28 7.19
CA THR A 293 36.04 6.67 7.98
C THR A 293 36.04 8.07 8.59
N ALA A 294 36.12 8.10 9.92
CA ALA A 294 36.55 9.25 10.68
C ALA A 294 37.82 9.88 10.10
N SER A 295 37.68 11.05 9.48
CA SER A 295 38.60 12.19 9.66
C SER A 295 38.22 13.36 8.74
N GLN A 296 38.05 14.51 9.40
CA GLN A 296 38.35 15.87 8.95
C GLN A 296 37.25 16.78 8.37
N GLU A 297 37.31 17.99 8.93
CA GLU A 297 36.42 19.14 8.91
C GLU A 297 36.30 19.90 7.59
N ARG A 298 35.14 20.58 7.46
CA ARG A 298 34.87 21.89 6.79
C ARG A 298 35.22 22.05 5.30
N SER A 299 34.19 22.14 4.46
CA SER A 299 33.70 23.40 3.85
C SER A 299 32.79 23.15 2.64
N SER A 300 31.96 24.17 2.34
CA SER A 300 31.30 24.47 1.06
C SER A 300 29.92 23.83 0.75
N SER A 301 28.91 24.72 0.71
CA SER A 301 27.53 24.49 0.29
C SER A 301 27.35 24.31 -1.22
N GLU A 302 28.43 24.07 -1.98
CA GLU A 302 28.38 23.80 -3.42
C GLU A 302 28.54 22.31 -3.75
N SER A 303 29.12 21.51 -2.83
CA SER A 303 29.34 20.07 -3.05
C SER A 303 28.05 19.26 -3.11
N ASN A 304 27.01 19.66 -2.35
CA ASN A 304 25.75 18.93 -2.28
C ASN A 304 24.95 18.93 -3.60
N LYS A 305 25.08 19.98 -4.43
CA LYS A 305 24.41 20.05 -5.74
C LYS A 305 25.11 19.20 -6.80
N CYS A 306 26.43 19.04 -6.71
CA CYS A 306 27.20 18.20 -7.63
C CYS A 306 27.06 16.70 -7.30
N PHE A 307 26.90 16.36 -6.02
CA PHE A 307 26.72 14.97 -5.56
C PHE A 307 25.28 14.43 -5.78
N THR A 308 24.25 15.26 -5.60
CA THR A 308 22.85 14.88 -5.91
C THR A 308 22.64 14.64 -7.40
N ALA A 309 23.27 15.45 -8.26
CA ALA A 309 23.29 15.20 -9.70
C ALA A 309 23.98 13.87 -10.02
N LEU A 310 25.09 13.52 -9.36
CA LEU A 310 25.79 12.26 -9.61
C LEU A 310 24.98 11.02 -9.21
N LEU A 311 24.21 11.06 -8.11
CA LEU A 311 23.38 9.94 -7.64
C LEU A 311 22.15 9.74 -8.53
N ILE A 312 21.49 10.84 -8.91
CA ILE A 312 20.39 10.81 -9.88
C ILE A 312 20.90 10.34 -11.25
N ILE A 313 22.06 10.82 -11.70
CA ILE A 313 22.67 10.39 -12.96
C ILE A 313 23.15 8.95 -12.87
N THR A 314 23.76 8.45 -11.79
CA THR A 314 24.15 7.03 -11.70
C THR A 314 22.95 6.11 -11.60
N VAL A 315 21.89 6.50 -10.89
CA VAL A 315 20.64 5.73 -10.86
C VAL A 315 19.98 5.75 -12.24
N ILE A 316 19.78 6.92 -12.86
CA ILE A 316 19.17 7.04 -14.20
C ILE A 316 20.03 6.41 -15.30
N SER A 317 21.36 6.57 -15.28
CA SER A 317 22.23 5.94 -16.28
C SER A 317 22.32 4.43 -16.08
N SER A 318 22.23 3.92 -14.85
CA SER A 318 22.04 2.48 -14.62
C SER A 318 20.68 1.99 -15.13
N PHE A 319 19.64 2.84 -15.09
CA PHE A 319 18.32 2.58 -15.67
C PHE A 319 18.27 2.71 -17.21
N MET A 320 19.10 3.56 -17.83
CA MET A 320 19.10 3.79 -19.29
C MET A 320 20.09 2.90 -20.05
N TYR A 321 21.24 2.55 -19.47
CA TYR A 321 22.20 1.64 -20.11
C TYR A 321 21.69 0.20 -20.17
N SER A 322 20.66 -0.15 -19.39
CA SER A 322 20.00 -1.45 -19.40
C SER A 322 18.87 -1.57 -20.44
N HIS A 323 18.63 -0.53 -21.26
CA HIS A 323 17.62 -0.53 -22.33
C HIS A 323 18.17 -0.22 -23.74
N ILE A 324 19.48 -0.10 -23.89
CA ILE A 324 20.15 -0.04 -25.21
C ILE A 324 21.37 -0.95 -25.16
N LEU A 325 21.13 -2.26 -25.28
CA LEU A 325 21.96 -3.25 -25.97
C LEU A 325 21.25 -4.61 -25.97
#